data_AF-A0A948C416-F1
#
_entry.id   AF-A0A948C416-F1
#
_cell.length_a   1.000
_cell.length_b   1.000
_cell.length_c   1.000
_cell.angle_alpha   90.00
_cell.angle_beta   90.00
_cell.angle_gamma   90.00
#
_symmetry.space_group_name_H-M   'P 1'
#
loop_
_entity.id
_entity.type
_entity.pdbx_description
1 polymer ?
#
loop_
_entity_poly.entity_id
_entity_poly.type
_entity_poly.pdbx_seq_one_letter_code
_entity_poly.pdbx_strand_id
1 'polypeptide(L)'
;MIKIKDIKNMDNVKMLLDAVENDILDQGDTSVIDTSKSNKKEEKKLTIEYFGTDLTKEVRDGFIDPIIGRENEINQVIYTLLRKNKNNPLLIGEAGV
;
A
#
# COMPACT_ATOMS: atom_id res chain seq x y z
N MET A 1 2.98 28.02 37.95
CA MET A 1 3.36 28.97 36.88
C MET A 1 4.39 28.30 35.99
N ILE A 2 3.93 27.62 34.93
CA ILE A 2 4.78 26.84 34.01
C ILE A 2 5.14 27.74 32.81
N LYS A 3 6.41 27.69 32.38
CA LYS A 3 7.11 28.70 31.58
C LYS A 3 6.78 28.60 30.07
N ILE A 4 6.71 29.76 29.42
CA ILE A 4 6.41 30.03 27.99
C ILE A 4 7.40 29.40 26.98
N LYS A 5 8.36 28.55 27.40
CA LYS A 5 9.34 27.91 26.49
C LYS A 5 8.84 26.64 25.80
N ASP A 6 7.73 26.04 26.26
CA ASP A 6 7.24 24.77 25.73
C ASP A 6 6.22 24.91 24.57
N ILE A 7 5.79 26.14 24.24
CA ILE A 7 4.78 26.39 23.19
C ILE A 7 5.41 26.49 21.79
N LYS A 8 6.67 26.92 21.68
CA LYS A 8 7.33 27.16 20.38
C LYS A 8 7.80 25.90 19.64
N ASN A 9 7.73 24.72 20.27
CA ASN A 9 8.17 23.46 19.66
C ASN A 9 7.02 22.62 19.09
N MET A 10 5.78 23.12 19.16
CA MET A 10 4.62 22.47 18.52
C MET A 10 4.25 23.14 17.18
N ASP A 11 4.55 24.42 16.98
CA ASP A 11 4.19 25.16 15.76
C ASP A 11 5.03 24.74 14.55
N ASN A 12 6.32 24.49 14.77
CA ASN A 12 7.28 23.98 13.79
C ASN A 12 7.06 22.50 13.44
N VAL A 13 6.59 21.68 14.39
CA VAL A 13 6.19 20.29 14.11
C VAL A 13 4.87 20.25 13.35
N LYS A 14 3.93 21.14 13.69
CA LYS A 14 2.65 21.26 13.00
C LYS A 14 2.81 21.78 11.56
N MET A 15 3.68 22.77 11.34
CA MET A 15 4.06 23.19 9.98
C MET A 15 4.67 22.07 9.14
N LEU A 16 5.49 21.20 9.74
CA LEU A 16 6.06 20.04 9.04
C LEU A 16 5.01 18.98 8.71
N LEU A 17 4.06 18.73 9.61
CA LEU A 17 2.92 17.84 9.34
C LEU A 17 2.02 18.39 8.23
N ASP A 18 1.70 19.68 8.29
CA ASP A 18 0.85 20.33 7.30
C ASP A 18 1.56 20.40 5.92
N ALA A 19 2.88 20.56 5.88
CA ALA A 19 3.66 20.51 4.64
C ALA A 19 3.65 19.11 4.01
N VAL A 20 3.78 18.05 4.82
CA VAL A 20 3.65 16.66 4.36
C VAL A 20 2.22 16.37 3.90
N GLU A 21 1.21 16.96 4.53
CA GLU A 21 -0.19 16.76 4.16
C GLU A 21 -0.56 17.40 2.81
N ASN A 22 0.05 18.55 2.49
CA ASN A 22 -0.16 19.23 1.21
C ASN A 22 0.52 18.51 0.02
N ASP A 23 1.68 17.87 0.23
CA ASP A 23 2.30 17.00 -0.79
C ASP A 23 1.43 15.75 -1.12
N ILE A 24 0.48 15.40 -0.25
CA ILE A 24 -0.44 14.27 -0.46
C ILE A 24 -1.64 14.65 -1.37
N LEU A 25 -1.88 15.93 -1.66
CA LEU A 25 -3.06 16.38 -2.41
C LEU A 25 -2.80 16.79 -3.87
N ASP A 26 -1.55 16.80 -4.35
CA ASP A 26 -1.21 17.35 -5.69
C ASP A 26 -1.09 16.30 -6.82
N GLN A 27 -1.67 15.11 -6.66
CA GLN A 27 -1.95 14.21 -7.79
C GLN A 27 -3.43 13.88 -7.84
N GLY A 28 -4.18 14.75 -8.52
CA GLY A 28 -5.53 14.46 -8.95
C GLY A 28 -5.56 13.38 -10.04
N ASP A 29 -6.47 12.43 -9.90
CA ASP A 29 -7.62 12.32 -10.81
C ASP A 29 -8.77 11.48 -10.20
N THR A 30 -9.93 12.14 -10.16
CA THR A 30 -11.36 11.76 -10.03
C THR A 30 -11.78 10.30 -10.24
N SER A 31 -12.89 9.73 -9.73
CA SER A 31 -13.98 10.09 -8.82
C SER A 31 -15.00 8.92 -8.84
N VAL A 32 -15.40 8.33 -7.72
CA VAL A 32 -16.82 7.98 -7.46
C VAL A 32 -17.05 7.68 -5.98
N ILE A 33 -18.18 8.21 -5.52
CA ILE A 33 -18.64 8.33 -4.13
C ILE A 33 -19.42 7.06 -3.77
N ASP A 34 -19.00 6.34 -2.74
CA ASP A 34 -19.90 5.45 -1.99
C ASP A 34 -20.07 5.97 -0.57
N THR A 35 -21.20 6.65 -0.37
CA THR A 35 -21.61 7.21 0.91
C THR A 35 -22.31 6.13 1.72
N SER A 36 -21.58 5.42 2.59
CA SER A 36 -22.21 4.73 3.72
C SER A 36 -21.23 4.42 4.87
N LYS A 37 -21.27 5.33 5.85
CA LYS A 37 -21.16 5.10 7.31
C LYS A 37 -19.92 4.38 7.88
N SER A 38 -19.16 5.20 8.62
CA SER A 38 -18.88 5.02 10.06
C SER A 38 -17.94 3.88 10.44
N ASN A 39 -16.65 4.20 10.57
CA ASN A 39 -15.98 4.41 11.86
C ASN A 39 -14.47 4.33 11.68
N LYS A 40 -13.77 5.35 12.20
CA LYS A 40 -12.39 5.31 12.70
C LYS A 40 -11.43 4.34 12.00
N LYS A 41 -10.62 4.89 11.09
CA LYS A 41 -9.18 4.60 11.00
C LYS A 41 -8.53 5.63 10.07
N GLU A 42 -8.31 6.81 10.62
CA GLU A 42 -7.25 7.74 10.15
C GLU A 42 -5.84 7.24 10.57
N GLU A 43 -5.72 5.98 10.98
CA GLU A 43 -4.43 5.42 11.40
C GLU A 43 -3.80 4.67 10.24
N LYS A 44 -2.84 5.37 9.60
CA LYS A 44 -1.93 4.94 8.53
C LYS A 44 -2.55 5.04 7.14
N LYS A 45 -2.42 6.21 6.47
CA LYS A 45 -2.22 6.21 5.01
C LYS A 45 -1.09 5.20 4.75
N LEU A 46 -1.44 4.17 4.01
CA LEU A 46 -1.00 2.81 4.26
C LEU A 46 0.42 2.65 3.74
N THR A 47 1.31 1.94 4.44
CA THR A 47 2.70 1.68 3.96
C THR A 47 2.73 1.13 2.52
N ILE A 48 1.67 0.42 2.10
CA ILE A 48 1.51 -0.07 0.73
C ILE A 48 1.31 1.06 -0.29
N GLU A 49 0.58 2.13 0.03
CA GLU A 49 0.32 3.25 -0.89
C GLU A 49 1.59 4.05 -1.20
N TYR A 50 2.54 4.08 -0.28
CA TYR A 50 3.82 4.79 -0.44
C TYR A 50 4.96 3.92 -0.98
N PHE A 51 5.00 2.62 -0.66
CA PHE A 51 6.16 1.76 -0.94
C PHE A 51 5.85 0.52 -1.79
N GLY A 52 4.58 0.24 -2.09
CA GLY A 52 4.19 -0.98 -2.79
C GLY A 52 3.09 -0.75 -3.81
N THR A 53 2.75 -1.84 -4.47
CA THR A 53 1.69 -1.89 -5.49
C THR A 53 0.77 -3.06 -5.15
N ASP A 54 -0.55 -2.82 -5.16
CA ASP A 54 -1.54 -3.88 -4.96
C ASP A 54 -1.85 -4.56 -6.29
N LEU A 55 -1.12 -5.65 -6.57
CA LEU A 55 -1.32 -6.47 -7.77
C LEU A 55 -2.74 -7.06 -7.85
N THR A 56 -3.42 -7.29 -6.72
CA THR A 56 -4.78 -7.86 -6.74
C THR A 56 -5.78 -6.85 -7.29
N LYS A 57 -5.59 -5.57 -6.95
CA LYS A 57 -6.40 -4.48 -7.51
C LYS A 57 -6.13 -4.33 -9.00
N GLU A 58 -4.86 -4.32 -9.41
CA GLU A 58 -4.49 -4.19 -10.84
C GLU A 58 -5.04 -5.33 -11.71
N VAL A 59 -5.04 -6.57 -11.22
CA VAL A 59 -5.69 -7.70 -11.91
C VAL A 59 -7.20 -7.48 -12.05
N ARG A 60 -7.90 -7.01 -11.00
CA ARG A 60 -9.35 -6.74 -11.06
C ARG A 60 -9.70 -5.62 -12.03
N ASP A 61 -8.86 -4.60 -12.08
CA ASP A 61 -9.01 -3.44 -12.96
C ASP A 61 -8.59 -3.76 -14.41
N GLY A 62 -7.99 -4.95 -14.65
CA GLY A 62 -7.65 -5.45 -15.98
C GLY A 62 -6.32 -4.92 -16.53
N PHE A 63 -5.45 -4.34 -15.69
CA PHE A 63 -4.15 -3.82 -16.11
C PHE A 63 -3.08 -4.91 -16.28
N ILE A 64 -3.30 -6.10 -15.69
CA ILE A 64 -2.36 -7.23 -15.78
C ILE A 64 -2.90 -8.23 -16.81
N ASP A 65 -2.09 -8.51 -17.83
CA ASP A 65 -2.39 -9.51 -18.85
C ASP A 65 -2.45 -10.94 -18.28
N PRO A 66 -3.29 -11.82 -18.86
CA PRO A 66 -3.34 -13.22 -18.45
C PRO A 66 -2.01 -13.94 -18.72
N ILE A 67 -1.57 -14.74 -17.75
CA ILE A 67 -0.32 -15.48 -17.86
C ILE A 67 -0.57 -16.78 -18.64
N ILE A 68 0.16 -16.97 -19.74
CA ILE A 68 0.05 -18.15 -20.61
C ILE A 68 1.28 -19.05 -20.41
N GLY A 69 1.07 -20.36 -20.30
CA GLY A 69 2.14 -21.36 -20.34
C GLY A 69 2.91 -21.59 -19.03
N ARG A 70 2.59 -20.88 -17.94
CA ARG A 70 3.21 -21.04 -16.60
C ARG A 70 2.34 -21.80 -15.59
N GLU A 71 1.50 -22.72 -16.06
CA GLU A 71 0.54 -23.47 -15.24
C GLU A 71 1.23 -24.27 -14.12
N ASN A 72 2.36 -24.90 -14.42
CA ASN A 72 3.07 -25.75 -13.47
C ASN A 72 3.64 -24.94 -12.30
N GLU A 73 4.25 -23.79 -12.61
CA GLU A 73 4.83 -22.85 -11.65
C GLU A 73 3.75 -22.23 -10.77
N ILE A 74 2.63 -21.80 -11.37
CA ILE A 74 1.48 -21.26 -10.64
C ILE A 74 0.95 -22.31 -9.65
N ASN A 75 0.75 -23.55 -10.11
CA ASN A 75 0.29 -24.63 -9.24
C ASN A 75 1.28 -24.93 -8.10
N GLN A 76 2.59 -24.90 -8.37
CA GLN A 76 3.62 -25.12 -7.36
C GLN A 76 3.68 -24.00 -6.31
N VAL A 77 3.48 -22.75 -6.73
CA VAL A 77 3.37 -21.58 -5.86
C VAL A 77 2.15 -21.71 -4.95
N ILE A 78 0.98 -22.01 -5.53
CA ILE A 78 -0.26 -22.22 -4.77
C ILE A 78 -0.07 -23.35 -3.74
N TYR A 79 0.45 -24.50 -4.17
CA TYR A 79 0.72 -25.62 -3.28
C TYR A 79 1.65 -25.23 -2.13
N THR A 80 2.71 -24.47 -2.43
CA THR A 80 3.68 -24.00 -1.42
C THR A 80 3.03 -23.08 -0.39
N LEU A 81 2.23 -22.12 -0.84
CA LEU A 81 1.52 -21.17 0.03
C LEU A 81 0.54 -21.86 0.98
N LEU A 82 -0.07 -22.97 0.55
CA LEU A 82 -1.01 -23.76 1.35
C LEU A 82 -0.34 -24.65 2.42
N ARG A 83 1.00 -24.75 2.46
CA ARG A 83 1.72 -25.55 3.45
C ARG A 83 1.66 -24.92 4.84
N LYS A 84 1.68 -25.75 5.88
CA LYS A 84 1.78 -25.29 7.28
C LYS A 84 3.14 -24.66 7.61
N ASN A 85 4.22 -25.17 7.01
CA ASN A 85 5.59 -24.74 7.24
C ASN A 85 6.29 -24.44 5.90
N LYS A 86 7.22 -23.47 5.89
CA LYS A 86 7.94 -23.01 4.68
C LYS A 86 6.98 -22.65 3.55
N ASN A 87 6.00 -21.82 3.87
CA ASN A 87 4.94 -21.42 2.95
C ASN A 87 5.31 -20.24 2.03
N ASN A 88 6.48 -19.63 2.23
CA ASN A 88 6.97 -18.56 1.36
C ASN A 88 7.64 -19.17 0.11
N PRO A 89 7.01 -19.08 -1.08
CA PRO A 89 7.61 -19.58 -2.30
C PRO A 89 8.82 -18.73 -2.69
N LEU A 90 9.83 -19.37 -3.28
CA LEU A 90 10.98 -18.70 -3.90
C LEU A 90 11.08 -19.20 -5.34
N LEU A 91 10.96 -18.29 -6.30
CA LEU A 91 11.11 -18.57 -7.72
C LEU A 91 12.57 -18.36 -8.12
N ILE A 92 13.13 -19.30 -8.86
CA ILE A 92 14.51 -19.27 -9.35
C ILE A 92 14.47 -19.52 -10.85
N GLY A 93 15.18 -18.70 -11.62
CA GLY A 93 15.25 -18.79 -13.08
C GLY A 93 16.30 -17.84 -13.63
N GLU A 94 16.53 -17.92 -14.94
CA GLU A 94 17.31 -16.91 -15.66
C GLU A 94 16.56 -15.56 -15.66
N ALA A 95 17.25 -14.46 -15.89
CA ALA A 95 16.58 -13.17 -16.00
C ALA A 95 15.73 -13.13 -17.28
N GLY A 96 14.44 -12.82 -17.16
CA GLY A 96 13.52 -12.65 -18.30
C GLY A 96 12.52 -13.79 -18.53
N VAL A 97 12.49 -14.80 -17.65
CA VAL A 97 11.50 -15.90 -17.67
C VAL A 97 10.40 -15.76 -16.64
#